data_AF-A0A1Z3N3V1-F1
#
_entry.id   AF-A0A1Z3N3V1-F1
#
_cell.length_a   1.000
_cell.length_b   1.000
_cell.length_c   1.000
_cell.angle_alpha   90.00
_cell.angle_beta   90.00
_cell.angle_gamma   90.00
#
_symmetry.space_group_name_H-M   'P 1'
#
loop_
_entity.id
_entity.type
_entity.pdbx_description
1 polymer ?
#
loop_
_entity_poly.entity_id
_entity_poly.type
_entity_poly.pdbx_seq_one_letter_code
_entity_poly.pdbx_strand_id
1 'polypeptide(L)'
;MYAIIRTGGKQYKVQAGDVVQVDKLEQALGAEFEINEVLMVGGESTAVGQPLVKGAKVTVVVTKQAKTRKEIVFKKKRRQGYRKFATHKQEFTELFVKAISFDGKTAKSDEAATVVDVKAVRAEKAQARVAARKERAANKGTAEVVKKAAKKVAKKKVAKKAVKKTGTKFHLGNNVKMGRDYTIYSVVEGLVKFERFSKERFKVSVYPKAV
;
A
#
# COMPACT_ATOMS: atom_id res chain seq x y z
N MET A 1 -25.82 15.25 -23.94
CA MET A 1 -25.98 13.97 -24.68
C MET A 1 -25.23 12.88 -23.93
N TYR A 2 -25.77 11.67 -23.85
CA TYR A 2 -25.15 10.52 -23.20
C TYR A 2 -25.36 9.25 -24.02
N ALA A 3 -24.56 8.23 -23.77
CA ALA A 3 -24.66 6.93 -24.44
C ALA A 3 -24.60 5.79 -23.42
N ILE A 4 -25.20 4.65 -23.76
CA ILE A 4 -24.98 3.38 -23.07
C ILE A 4 -24.10 2.53 -23.97
N ILE A 5 -22.85 2.32 -23.55
CA ILE A 5 -21.87 1.52 -24.28
C ILE A 5 -21.76 0.13 -23.68
N ARG A 6 -21.44 -0.86 -24.50
CA ARG A 6 -21.06 -2.20 -24.05
C ARG A 6 -19.56 -2.38 -24.22
N THR A 7 -18.88 -2.79 -23.16
CA THR A 7 -17.45 -3.14 -23.19
C THR A 7 -17.10 -4.08 -22.05
N GLY A 8 -16.17 -5.00 -22.27
CA GLY A 8 -15.79 -6.01 -21.26
C GLY A 8 -16.96 -6.88 -20.78
N GLY A 9 -18.01 -7.05 -21.61
CA GLY A 9 -19.22 -7.79 -21.23
C GLY A 9 -20.17 -7.05 -20.28
N LYS A 10 -19.91 -5.78 -19.95
CA LYS A 10 -20.76 -4.93 -19.10
C LYS A 10 -21.28 -3.72 -19.88
N GLN A 11 -22.31 -3.08 -19.35
CA GLN A 11 -22.89 -1.85 -19.90
C GLN A 11 -22.54 -0.66 -19.02
N TYR A 12 -22.17 0.46 -19.64
CA TYR A 12 -21.81 1.69 -18.95
C TYR A 12 -22.56 2.86 -19.55
N LYS A 13 -23.16 3.69 -18.69
CA LYS A 13 -23.69 4.99 -19.07
C LYS A 13 -22.54 5.99 -19.08
N VAL A 14 -22.38 6.71 -20.18
CA VAL A 14 -21.27 7.65 -20.41
C VAL A 14 -21.77 8.97 -20.98
N GLN A 15 -21.16 10.06 -20.55
CA GLN A 15 -21.28 11.40 -21.12
C GLN A 15 -19.90 11.89 -21.57
N ALA A 16 -19.85 12.89 -22.44
CA ALA A 16 -18.59 13.53 -22.79
C ALA A 16 -18.00 14.19 -21.54
N GLY A 17 -16.73 13.89 -21.23
CA GLY A 17 -16.03 14.33 -20.03
C GLY A 17 -15.98 13.28 -18.93
N ASP A 18 -16.76 12.21 -19.02
CA ASP A 18 -16.78 11.17 -17.99
C ASP A 18 -15.49 10.32 -18.01
N VAL A 19 -15.08 9.90 -16.81
CA VAL A 19 -14.03 8.90 -16.61
C VAL A 19 -14.68 7.59 -16.15
N VAL A 20 -14.51 6.52 -16.92
CA VAL A 20 -15.09 5.21 -16.62
C VAL A 20 -14.02 4.13 -16.53
N GLN A 21 -14.13 3.28 -15.52
CA GLN A 21 -13.27 2.11 -15.35
C GLN A 21 -13.94 0.88 -15.95
N VAL A 22 -13.24 0.26 -16.89
CA VAL A 22 -13.69 -0.93 -17.61
C VAL A 22 -12.70 -2.08 -17.38
N ASP A 23 -13.10 -3.29 -17.79
CA ASP A 23 -12.19 -4.43 -17.77
C ASP A 23 -10.97 -4.17 -18.66
N LYS A 24 -9.89 -4.92 -18.45
CA LYS A 24 -8.63 -4.69 -19.14
C LYS A 24 -8.79 -4.74 -20.66
N LEU A 25 -8.29 -3.71 -21.34
CA LEU A 25 -8.22 -3.61 -22.79
C LEU A 25 -6.76 -3.61 -23.27
N GLU A 26 -6.51 -4.22 -24.42
CA GLU A 26 -5.19 -4.30 -25.07
C GLU A 26 -4.89 -3.04 -25.90
N GLN A 27 -4.95 -1.88 -25.26
CA GLN A 27 -4.65 -0.59 -25.90
C GLN A 27 -3.48 0.09 -25.19
N ALA A 28 -2.72 0.92 -25.92
CA ALA A 28 -1.63 1.68 -25.33
C ALA A 28 -2.17 2.80 -24.41
N LEU A 29 -1.38 3.19 -23.42
CA LEU A 29 -1.73 4.30 -22.53
C LEU A 29 -1.68 5.62 -23.33
N GLY A 30 -2.72 6.44 -23.22
CA GLY A 30 -2.92 7.64 -24.04
C GLY A 30 -3.49 7.38 -25.44
N ALA A 31 -3.71 6.12 -25.84
CA ALA A 31 -4.31 5.81 -27.13
C ALA A 31 -5.77 6.28 -27.19
N GLU A 32 -6.14 6.87 -28.32
CA GLU A 32 -7.50 7.25 -28.65
C GLU A 32 -8.11 6.19 -29.58
N PHE A 33 -9.32 5.72 -29.25
CA PHE A 33 -10.03 4.75 -30.09
C PHE A 33 -11.55 4.92 -29.99
N GLU A 34 -12.26 4.35 -30.96
CA GLU A 34 -13.72 4.42 -31.05
C GLU A 34 -14.36 3.13 -30.53
N ILE A 35 -15.39 3.28 -29.70
CA ILE A 35 -16.27 2.19 -29.27
C ILE A 35 -17.54 2.24 -30.14
N ASN A 36 -17.71 1.21 -30.97
CA ASN A 36 -18.85 1.07 -31.87
C ASN A 36 -20.03 0.32 -31.23
N GLU A 37 -19.81 -0.38 -30.12
CA GLU A 37 -20.87 -1.10 -29.39
C GLU A 37 -21.70 -0.14 -28.52
N VAL A 38 -22.54 0.65 -29.18
CA VAL A 38 -23.48 1.59 -28.53
C VAL A 38 -24.89 1.01 -28.56
N LEU A 39 -25.47 0.81 -27.38
CA LEU A 39 -26.81 0.24 -27.20
C LEU A 39 -27.90 1.31 -27.21
N MET A 40 -27.59 2.52 -26.75
CA MET A 40 -28.54 3.62 -26.65
C MET A 40 -27.81 4.95 -26.71
N VAL A 41 -28.40 5.95 -27.35
CA VAL A 41 -27.98 7.35 -27.28
C VAL A 41 -29.15 8.18 -26.76
N GLY A 42 -28.91 8.95 -25.70
CA GLY A 42 -29.92 9.79 -25.04
C GLY A 42 -29.53 11.27 -25.04
N GLY A 43 -30.53 12.13 -25.13
CA GLY A 43 -30.39 13.59 -25.19
C GLY A 43 -31.76 14.23 -25.30
N GLU A 44 -31.94 15.16 -26.24
CA GLU A 44 -33.26 15.72 -26.59
C GLU A 44 -34.20 14.65 -27.16
N SER A 45 -33.67 13.77 -28.02
CA SER A 45 -34.32 12.55 -28.48
C SER A 45 -33.56 11.33 -27.96
N THR A 46 -34.28 10.23 -27.76
CA THR A 46 -33.69 8.96 -27.33
C THR A 46 -33.71 7.96 -28.49
N ALA A 47 -32.54 7.49 -28.90
CA ALA A 47 -32.37 6.43 -29.88
C ALA A 47 -31.98 5.13 -29.15
N VAL A 48 -32.84 4.12 -29.24
CA VAL A 48 -32.62 2.79 -28.65
C VAL A 48 -32.24 1.81 -29.76
N GLY A 49 -31.14 1.08 -29.57
CA GLY A 49 -30.64 0.12 -30.53
C GLY A 49 -31.40 -1.21 -30.51
N GLN A 50 -31.44 -1.87 -31.66
CA GLN A 50 -31.95 -3.24 -31.81
C GLN A 50 -30.98 -4.07 -32.67
N PRO A 51 -29.91 -4.68 -32.11
CA PRO A 51 -29.39 -4.58 -30.74
C PRO A 51 -28.45 -3.37 -30.50
N LEU A 52 -27.91 -2.77 -31.57
CA LEU A 52 -27.01 -1.61 -31.53
C LEU A 52 -27.66 -0.42 -32.24
N VAL A 53 -27.27 0.79 -31.86
CA VAL A 53 -27.64 2.02 -32.58
C VAL A 53 -26.72 2.18 -33.79
N LYS A 54 -27.26 2.10 -35.01
CA LYS A 54 -26.47 2.23 -36.25
C LYS A 54 -25.85 3.63 -36.33
N GLY A 55 -24.57 3.70 -36.67
CA GLY A 55 -23.85 4.97 -36.85
C GLY A 55 -23.47 5.71 -35.55
N ALA A 56 -23.84 5.18 -34.38
CA ALA A 56 -23.41 5.73 -33.10
C ALA A 56 -21.98 5.29 -32.78
N LYS A 57 -21.16 6.24 -32.32
CA LYS A 57 -19.78 6.00 -31.93
C LYS A 57 -19.43 6.80 -30.68
N VAL A 58 -18.62 6.21 -29.81
CA VAL A 58 -18.06 6.91 -28.65
C VAL A 58 -16.54 6.91 -28.75
N THR A 59 -15.94 8.09 -28.86
CA THR A 59 -14.49 8.27 -28.91
C THR A 59 -13.96 8.39 -27.50
N VAL A 60 -13.03 7.51 -27.14
CA VAL A 60 -12.45 7.44 -25.80
C VAL A 60 -10.92 7.48 -25.85
N VAL A 61 -10.32 7.95 -24.76
CA VAL A 61 -8.86 7.97 -24.56
C VAL A 61 -8.52 7.12 -23.35
N VAL A 62 -7.49 6.29 -23.46
CA VAL A 62 -6.96 5.51 -22.33
C VAL A 62 -6.18 6.41 -21.39
N THR A 63 -6.74 6.77 -20.24
CA THR A 63 -6.06 7.64 -19.28
C THR A 63 -5.12 6.88 -18.37
N LYS A 64 -5.50 5.66 -17.97
CA LYS A 64 -4.78 4.92 -16.93
C LYS A 64 -5.01 3.42 -17.03
N GLN A 65 -3.96 2.65 -16.81
CA GLN A 65 -4.02 1.20 -16.65
C GLN A 65 -3.47 0.79 -15.30
N ALA A 66 -4.28 0.11 -14.51
CA ALA A 66 -3.92 -0.20 -13.13
C ALA A 66 -4.55 -1.50 -12.63
N LYS A 67 -4.24 -1.80 -11.37
CA LYS A 67 -4.85 -2.89 -10.62
C LYS A 67 -5.73 -2.29 -9.53
N THR A 68 -6.88 -2.89 -9.29
CA THR A 68 -7.79 -2.49 -8.22
C THR A 68 -7.13 -2.61 -6.85
N ARG A 69 -7.83 -2.10 -5.83
CA ARG A 69 -7.45 -2.34 -4.44
C ARG A 69 -7.33 -3.84 -4.18
N LYS A 70 -6.42 -4.19 -3.25
CA LYS A 70 -6.24 -5.59 -2.86
C LYS A 70 -7.52 -6.11 -2.22
N GLU A 71 -8.11 -7.13 -2.81
CA GLU A 71 -9.19 -7.89 -2.21
C GLU A 71 -8.61 -9.11 -1.50
N ILE A 72 -9.14 -9.38 -0.31
CA ILE A 72 -8.71 -10.50 0.53
C ILE A 72 -9.77 -11.60 0.42
N VAL A 73 -9.38 -12.74 -0.12
CA VAL A 73 -10.23 -13.93 -0.20
C VAL A 73 -9.79 -14.89 0.89
N PHE A 74 -10.56 -14.93 1.98
CA PHE A 74 -10.31 -15.82 3.11
C PHE A 74 -11.36 -16.93 3.17
N LYS A 75 -10.91 -18.19 3.11
CA LYS A 75 -11.76 -19.37 3.23
C LYS A 75 -11.39 -20.10 4.52
N LYS A 76 -12.36 -20.46 5.36
CA LYS A 76 -12.13 -21.20 6.60
C LYS A 76 -13.27 -22.19 6.85
N LYS A 77 -12.94 -23.42 7.26
CA LYS A 77 -13.91 -24.38 7.78
C LYS A 77 -13.65 -24.57 9.27
N ARG A 78 -14.68 -24.37 10.09
CA ARG A 78 -14.58 -24.45 11.56
C ARG A 78 -14.26 -25.89 11.97
N ARG A 79 -13.34 -26.06 12.95
CA ARG A 79 -12.90 -27.35 13.52
C ARG A 79 -12.27 -28.36 12.55
N GLN A 80 -12.13 -28.02 11.26
CA GLN A 80 -11.53 -28.87 10.23
C GLN A 80 -10.05 -28.55 9.95
N GLY A 81 -9.43 -27.63 10.69
CA GLY A 81 -8.06 -27.13 10.43
C GLY A 81 -7.90 -26.34 9.11
N TYR A 82 -8.87 -26.39 8.22
CA TYR A 82 -8.84 -25.73 6.92
C TYR A 82 -8.99 -24.20 7.05
N ARG A 83 -7.93 -23.50 6.64
CA ARG A 83 -7.93 -22.05 6.35
C ARG A 83 -7.08 -21.79 5.10
N LYS A 84 -7.57 -20.97 4.18
CA LYS A 84 -6.83 -20.46 3.02
C LYS A 84 -6.97 -18.95 2.97
N PHE A 85 -5.83 -18.28 2.85
CA PHE A 85 -5.75 -16.84 2.65
C PHE A 85 -5.17 -16.58 1.26
N ALA A 86 -5.94 -15.93 0.40
CA ALA A 86 -5.53 -15.53 -0.92
C ALA A 86 -5.80 -14.04 -1.10
N THR A 87 -5.04 -13.41 -2.00
CA THR A 87 -5.22 -12.00 -2.35
C THR A 87 -5.48 -11.88 -3.83
N HIS A 88 -6.45 -11.06 -4.20
CA HIS A 88 -6.80 -10.77 -5.58
C HIS A 88 -6.67 -9.27 -5.85
N LYS A 89 -6.32 -8.94 -7.10
CA LYS A 89 -6.31 -7.58 -7.62
C LYS A 89 -6.70 -7.66 -9.09
N GLN A 90 -7.85 -7.10 -9.41
CA GLN A 90 -8.36 -7.08 -10.77
C GLN A 90 -7.62 -6.04 -11.60
N GLU A 91 -7.27 -6.37 -12.84
CA GLU A 91 -6.73 -5.42 -13.80
C GLU A 91 -7.88 -4.64 -14.45
N PHE A 92 -7.71 -3.32 -14.59
CA PHE A 92 -8.71 -2.46 -15.21
C PHE A 92 -8.03 -1.40 -16.08
N THR A 93 -8.79 -0.93 -17.07
CA THR A 93 -8.43 0.21 -17.90
C THR A 93 -9.41 1.35 -17.60
N GLU A 94 -8.87 2.54 -17.38
CA GLU A 94 -9.65 3.77 -17.19
C GLU A 94 -9.71 4.51 -18.52
N LEU A 95 -10.91 4.87 -18.93
CA LEU A 95 -11.22 5.54 -20.18
C LEU A 95 -11.81 6.90 -19.88
N PHE A 96 -11.32 7.92 -20.59
CA PHE A 96 -11.95 9.24 -20.64
C PHE A 96 -12.77 9.36 -21.91
N VAL A 97 -14.01 9.82 -21.79
CA VAL A 97 -14.93 9.93 -22.91
C VAL A 97 -14.75 11.29 -23.56
N LYS A 98 -14.07 11.31 -24.71
CA LYS A 98 -13.74 12.54 -25.43
C LYS A 98 -14.95 13.09 -26.16
N ALA A 99 -15.65 12.23 -26.90
CA ALA A 99 -16.80 12.63 -27.70
C ALA A 99 -17.81 11.49 -27.89
N ILE A 100 -19.07 11.87 -28.08
CA ILE A 100 -20.15 10.98 -28.51
C ILE A 100 -20.65 11.51 -29.85
N SER A 101 -20.73 10.65 -30.87
CA SER A 101 -21.18 10.97 -32.22
C SER A 101 -22.40 10.13 -32.58
N PHE A 102 -23.48 10.78 -33.03
CA PHE A 102 -24.68 10.12 -33.53
C PHE A 102 -25.44 11.05 -34.49
N ASP A 103 -25.83 10.56 -35.67
CA ASP A 103 -26.61 11.29 -36.68
C ASP A 103 -26.09 12.72 -36.99
N GLY A 104 -24.76 12.86 -37.14
CA GLY A 104 -24.10 14.14 -37.41
C GLY A 104 -24.02 15.08 -36.20
N LYS A 105 -24.69 14.77 -35.09
CA LYS A 105 -24.55 15.49 -33.82
C LYS A 105 -23.36 14.95 -33.05
N THR A 106 -22.47 15.84 -32.62
CA THR A 106 -21.32 15.49 -31.80
C THR A 106 -21.36 16.26 -30.48
N ALA A 107 -21.33 15.55 -29.36
CA ALA A 107 -21.09 16.15 -28.05
C ALA A 107 -19.63 15.90 -27.67
N LYS A 108 -18.89 16.98 -27.48
CA LYS A 108 -17.47 16.95 -27.10
C LYS A 108 -17.32 17.40 -25.66
N SER A 109 -16.23 16.95 -25.04
CA SER A 109 -15.78 17.44 -23.75
C SER A 109 -14.90 18.66 -23.93
N ASP A 110 -15.04 19.63 -23.02
CA ASP A 110 -14.13 20.78 -22.92
C ASP A 110 -12.86 20.42 -22.14
N GLU A 111 -12.93 19.37 -21.31
CA GLU A 111 -11.81 18.90 -20.51
C GLU A 111 -10.85 18.00 -21.31
N ALA A 112 -9.55 18.20 -21.12
CA ALA A 112 -8.53 17.36 -21.71
C ALA A 112 -8.30 16.09 -20.91
N ALA A 113 -8.05 14.98 -21.60
CA ALA A 113 -7.74 13.70 -20.97
C ALA A 113 -6.39 13.77 -20.22
N THR A 114 -6.41 13.64 -18.89
CA THR A 114 -5.19 13.54 -18.09
C THR A 114 -4.67 12.10 -18.09
N VAL A 115 -3.56 11.89 -18.80
CA VAL A 115 -2.93 10.57 -18.92
C VAL A 115 -1.96 10.35 -17.76
N VAL A 116 -2.17 9.30 -16.96
CA VAL A 116 -1.37 9.01 -15.76
C VAL A 116 -0.68 7.65 -15.90
N ASP A 117 0.64 7.65 -16.11
CA ASP A 117 1.43 6.43 -16.04
C ASP A 117 1.71 6.03 -14.59
N VAL A 118 0.95 5.04 -14.11
CA VAL A 118 1.07 4.51 -12.76
C VAL A 118 2.41 3.83 -12.49
N LYS A 119 3.08 3.26 -13.51
CA LYS A 119 4.40 2.63 -13.34
C LYS A 119 5.48 3.68 -13.10
N ALA A 120 5.47 4.76 -13.89
CA ALA A 120 6.38 5.89 -13.71
C ALA A 120 6.21 6.52 -12.32
N VAL A 121 4.96 6.85 -11.93
CA VAL A 121 4.67 7.45 -10.60
C VAL A 121 5.14 6.55 -9.44
N ARG A 122 5.03 5.22 -9.60
CA ARG A 122 5.54 4.27 -8.60
C ARG A 122 7.07 4.22 -8.55
N ALA A 123 7.74 4.29 -9.70
CA ALA A 123 9.20 4.31 -9.79
C ALA A 123 9.77 5.56 -9.12
N GLU A 124 9.21 6.73 -9.41
CA GLU A 124 9.60 8.01 -8.79
C GLU A 124 9.41 7.97 -7.26
N LYS A 125 8.25 7.47 -6.78
CA LYS A 125 8.02 7.27 -5.33
C LYS A 125 9.03 6.31 -4.71
N ALA A 126 9.46 5.26 -5.42
CA ALA A 126 10.47 4.34 -4.92
C ALA A 126 11.84 5.02 -4.82
N GLN A 127 12.25 5.79 -5.84
CA GLN A 127 13.49 6.55 -5.84
C GLN A 127 13.51 7.60 -4.72
N ALA A 128 12.43 8.35 -4.54
CA ALA A 128 12.29 9.33 -3.45
C ALA A 128 12.42 8.67 -2.07
N ARG A 129 11.86 7.46 -1.87
CA ARG A 129 12.03 6.69 -0.62
C ARG A 129 13.48 6.25 -0.40
N VAL A 130 14.18 5.86 -1.47
CA VAL A 130 15.60 5.48 -1.39
C VAL A 130 16.46 6.71 -1.06
N ALA A 131 16.23 7.84 -1.71
CA ALA A 131 16.92 9.11 -1.43
C ALA A 131 16.71 9.55 0.03
N ALA A 132 15.46 9.59 0.49
CA ALA A 132 15.13 9.94 1.87
C ALA A 132 15.77 8.96 2.88
N ARG A 133 15.90 7.67 2.54
CA ARG A 133 16.60 6.69 3.39
C ARG A 133 18.11 6.95 3.43
N LYS A 134 18.73 7.32 2.31
CA LYS A 134 20.16 7.69 2.23
C LYS A 134 20.45 8.96 3.05
N GLU A 135 19.64 9.99 2.92
CA GLU A 135 19.78 11.23 3.71
C GLU A 135 19.64 10.97 5.22
N ARG A 136 18.65 10.15 5.62
CA ARG A 136 18.51 9.72 7.03
C ARG A 136 19.70 8.92 7.53
N ALA A 137 20.31 8.09 6.68
CA ALA A 137 21.51 7.34 7.03
C ALA A 137 22.74 8.28 7.18
N ALA A 138 22.89 9.25 6.29
CA ALA A 138 23.96 10.26 6.34
C ALA A 138 23.86 11.14 7.61
N ASN A 139 22.64 11.62 7.92
CA ASN A 139 22.38 12.40 9.14
C ASN A 139 22.53 11.59 10.44
N LYS A 140 22.36 10.26 10.37
CA LYS A 140 22.62 9.38 11.53
C LYS A 140 24.13 9.17 11.74
N GLY A 141 24.91 9.14 10.66
CA GLY A 141 26.38 9.09 10.72
C GLY A 141 27.00 10.36 11.32
N THR A 142 26.49 11.54 10.97
CA THR A 142 26.95 12.82 11.56
C THR A 142 26.52 12.98 13.03
N ALA A 143 25.32 12.51 13.40
CA ALA A 143 24.86 12.51 14.79
C ALA A 143 25.62 11.53 15.71
N GLU A 144 26.21 10.46 15.18
CA GLU A 144 27.04 9.52 15.94
C GLU A 144 28.47 10.07 16.19
N VAL A 145 28.99 10.89 15.27
CA VAL A 145 30.28 11.59 15.41
C VAL A 145 30.18 12.74 16.43
N VAL A 146 29.10 13.53 16.42
CA VAL A 146 28.90 14.62 17.41
C VAL A 146 28.66 14.07 18.83
N LYS A 147 28.01 12.90 18.98
CA LYS A 147 27.83 12.26 20.30
C LYS A 147 29.08 11.57 20.84
N LYS A 148 30.08 11.24 20.00
CA LYS A 148 31.40 10.78 20.47
C LYS A 148 32.32 11.94 20.90
N ALA A 149 32.13 13.14 20.36
CA ALA A 149 32.89 14.33 20.79
C ALA A 149 32.33 15.00 22.06
N ALA A 150 31.03 14.92 22.32
CA ALA A 150 30.39 15.59 23.47
C ALA A 150 30.20 14.72 24.74
N LYS A 151 30.92 13.59 24.87
CA LYS A 151 30.87 12.76 26.09
C LYS A 151 32.15 12.88 26.94
N LYS A 152 32.62 14.10 27.13
CA LYS A 152 33.27 14.55 28.37
C LYS A 152 32.41 15.69 28.90
N VAL A 153 31.96 15.55 30.14
CA VAL A 153 31.17 16.54 30.91
C VAL A 153 29.67 16.59 30.59
N ALA A 154 28.88 15.90 31.42
CA ALA A 154 27.77 16.48 32.21
C ALA A 154 26.74 15.41 32.59
N LYS A 155 26.63 15.14 33.90
CA LYS A 155 25.47 14.46 34.51
C LYS A 155 24.26 15.40 34.43
N LYS A 156 23.09 14.92 33.96
CA LYS A 156 21.82 15.21 34.65
C LYS A 156 20.66 14.30 34.22
N LYS A 157 19.82 14.05 35.24
CA LYS A 157 18.61 13.24 35.35
C LYS A 157 17.54 13.55 34.31
N VAL A 158 16.76 12.54 33.88
CA VAL A 158 15.33 12.69 33.52
C VAL A 158 14.57 11.40 33.85
N ALA A 159 13.48 11.55 34.58
CA ALA A 159 12.46 10.53 34.83
C ALA A 159 11.42 10.48 33.69
N LYS A 160 10.85 9.30 33.40
CA LYS A 160 9.40 9.02 33.27
C LYS A 160 9.08 7.75 32.44
N LYS A 161 7.95 7.15 32.81
CA LYS A 161 7.06 6.21 32.10
C LYS A 161 7.52 4.75 32.00
N ALA A 162 7.07 3.96 32.97
CA ALA A 162 7.06 2.50 32.92
C ALA A 162 5.96 2.01 31.97
N VAL A 163 6.33 1.69 30.74
CA VAL A 163 5.59 0.74 29.91
C VAL A 163 5.97 -0.66 30.41
N LYS A 164 5.02 -1.42 30.97
CA LYS A 164 5.22 -2.82 31.33
C LYS A 164 5.50 -3.62 30.04
N LYS A 165 6.78 -3.75 29.68
CA LYS A 165 7.23 -4.76 28.73
C LYS A 165 7.31 -6.08 29.49
N THR A 166 6.34 -6.94 29.27
CA THR A 166 6.46 -8.37 29.57
C THR A 166 7.56 -8.95 28.69
N GLY A 167 8.52 -9.65 29.32
CA GLY A 167 9.69 -10.23 28.66
C GLY A 167 10.98 -9.47 28.97
N THR A 168 11.86 -10.12 29.72
CA THR A 168 13.21 -9.63 29.99
C THR A 168 14.11 -9.88 28.79
N LYS A 169 14.92 -8.87 28.42
CA LYS A 169 15.92 -9.01 27.34
C LYS A 169 17.08 -9.95 27.70
N PHE A 170 17.20 -10.28 28.98
CA PHE A 170 18.31 -11.05 29.52
C PHE A 170 17.84 -12.45 29.91
N HIS A 171 18.64 -13.44 29.58
CA HIS A 171 18.44 -14.83 29.99
C HIS A 171 18.85 -15.04 31.46
N LEU A 172 18.31 -16.10 32.06
CA LEU A 172 18.68 -16.53 33.41
C LEU A 172 20.11 -17.09 33.38
N GLY A 173 20.95 -16.62 34.30
CA GLY A 173 22.30 -17.13 34.55
C GLY A 173 22.40 -17.77 35.94
N ASN A 174 23.61 -17.82 36.49
CA ASN A 174 23.87 -18.50 37.76
C ASN A 174 23.23 -17.74 38.93
N ASN A 175 22.62 -18.45 39.88
CA ASN A 175 21.97 -17.89 41.08
C ASN A 175 20.85 -16.87 40.80
N VAL A 176 20.19 -17.00 39.65
CA VAL A 176 19.13 -16.11 39.19
C VAL A 176 17.92 -16.92 38.73
N LYS A 177 16.72 -16.59 39.23
CA LYS A 177 15.44 -17.26 38.91
C LYS A 177 14.42 -16.27 38.35
N MET A 178 13.37 -16.80 37.72
CA MET A 178 12.26 -16.02 37.17
C MET A 178 10.98 -16.29 37.95
N GLY A 179 10.27 -15.22 38.32
CA GLY A 179 8.93 -15.30 38.90
C GLY A 179 7.86 -15.55 37.85
N ARG A 180 6.63 -15.85 38.29
CA ARG A 180 5.46 -16.02 37.40
C ARG A 180 5.18 -14.80 36.53
N ASP A 181 5.53 -13.61 37.02
CA ASP A 181 5.36 -12.33 36.32
C ASP A 181 6.55 -11.96 35.42
N TYR A 182 7.38 -12.93 35.05
CA TYR A 182 8.61 -12.75 34.25
C TYR A 182 9.67 -11.82 34.88
N THR A 183 9.53 -11.51 36.17
CA THR A 183 10.51 -10.73 36.92
C THR A 183 11.70 -11.62 37.26
N ILE A 184 12.91 -11.15 36.96
CA ILE A 184 14.16 -11.84 37.31
C ILE A 184 14.57 -11.42 38.72
N TYR A 185 14.88 -12.39 39.59
CA TYR A 185 15.36 -12.16 40.95
C TYR A 185 16.59 -13.04 41.27
N SER A 186 17.45 -12.56 42.15
CA SER A 186 18.62 -13.28 42.63
C SER A 186 18.24 -14.22 43.78
N VAL A 187 18.88 -15.39 43.82
CA VAL A 187 18.71 -16.39 44.90
C VAL A 187 19.76 -16.16 46.00
N VAL A 188 20.87 -15.51 45.67
CA VAL A 188 22.01 -15.27 46.57
C VAL A 188 22.38 -13.79 46.49
N GLU A 189 22.83 -13.22 47.60
CA GLU A 189 23.38 -11.86 47.64
C GLU A 189 24.81 -11.83 47.09
N GLY A 190 25.11 -10.84 46.25
CA GLY A 190 26.42 -10.79 45.61
C GLY A 190 26.47 -9.84 44.43
N LEU A 191 27.53 -9.99 43.63
CA LEU A 191 27.82 -9.13 42.49
C LEU A 191 27.06 -9.61 41.26
N VAL A 192 26.26 -8.72 40.68
CA VAL A 192 25.52 -8.94 39.43
C VAL A 192 26.46 -8.80 38.24
N LYS A 193 26.63 -9.86 37.44
CA LYS A 193 27.39 -9.86 36.19
C LYS A 193 26.46 -10.10 34.99
N PHE A 194 26.68 -9.32 33.94
CA PHE A 194 26.04 -9.53 32.64
C PHE A 194 27.02 -10.27 31.72
N GLU A 195 26.69 -11.50 31.38
CA GLU A 195 27.55 -12.39 30.61
C GLU A 195 26.95 -12.67 29.24
N ARG A 196 27.79 -13.01 28.27
CA ARG A 196 27.29 -13.48 26.98
C ARG A 196 26.66 -14.86 27.16
N PHE A 197 25.42 -14.99 26.71
CA PHE A 197 24.73 -16.27 26.55
C PHE A 197 24.94 -16.83 25.14
N SER A 198 24.95 -15.95 24.14
CA SER A 198 25.22 -16.28 22.74
C SER A 198 25.79 -15.04 22.02
N LYS A 199 26.03 -15.12 20.70
CA LYS A 199 26.61 -14.04 19.89
C LYS A 199 25.83 -12.72 20.01
N GLU A 200 24.51 -12.81 20.18
CA GLU A 200 23.60 -11.65 20.25
C GLU A 200 22.83 -11.53 21.58
N ARG A 201 23.01 -12.49 22.50
CA ARG A 201 22.17 -12.63 23.70
C ARG A 201 23.01 -12.62 24.97
N PHE A 202 22.48 -11.98 26.01
CA PHE A 202 23.13 -11.86 27.31
C PHE A 202 22.33 -12.58 28.39
N LYS A 203 23.02 -13.12 29.40
CA LYS A 203 22.43 -13.67 30.64
C LYS A 203 22.86 -12.85 31.84
N VAL A 204 22.06 -12.87 32.91
CA VAL A 204 22.39 -12.25 34.19
C VAL A 204 22.76 -13.35 35.19
N SER A 205 23.96 -13.27 35.76
CA SER A 205 24.45 -14.16 36.81
C SER A 205 24.74 -13.36 38.07
N VAL A 206 24.55 -13.94 39.25
CA VAL A 206 24.95 -13.35 40.54
C VAL A 206 25.98 -14.25 41.21
N TYR A 207 27.12 -13.68 41.56
CA TYR A 207 28.20 -14.39 42.24
C TYR A 207 28.33 -13.90 43.67
N PRO A 208 28.39 -14.81 44.67
CA PRO A 208 28.59 -14.41 46.05
C PRO A 208 29.89 -13.63 46.17
N LYS A 209 29.88 -12.57 46.98
CA LYS A 209 31.11 -11.87 47.35
C LYS A 209 31.86 -12.81 48.29
N ALA A 210 33.09 -13.20 47.94
CA ALA A 210 33.92 -13.96 48.87
C ALA A 210 34.02 -13.16 50.18
N VAL A 211 33.67 -13.81 51.30
CA VAL A 211 33.88 -13.30 52.65
C VAL A 211 35.36 -13.36 52.97
#